data_AF-A0A7V1MJ79-F1
#
_entry.id   AF-A0A7V1MJ79-F1
#
_cell.length_a   1.000
_cell.length_b   1.000
_cell.length_c   1.000
_cell.angle_alpha   90.00
_cell.angle_beta   90.00
_cell.angle_gamma   90.00
#
_symmetry.space_group_name_H-M   'P 1'
#
loop_
_entity.id
_entity.type
_entity.pdbx_description
1 polymer ?
#
loop_
_entity_poly.entity_id
_entity_poly.type
_entity_poly.pdbx_seq_one_letter_code
_entity_poly.pdbx_strand_id
1 'polypeptide(L)'
;GCGAGRCYCSIQPNGIINACVYIPSEEVGDIRRQSFKEIWESALFSVLSDREDRGDHCGVCDYRHYCGGCRARSLAYTGDIQAGDPGCVYNAHEWVELTAGADSVMASHVTMSSGFNVSVGCGSGCGTSAGTPLVQLKGLRQQAEQLAQIVTSGVVQAAIRAGEISGVPEDDVRDFDDVVDRVSALFTKN
;
A
#
# COMPACT_ATOMS: atom_id res chain seq x y z
N GLY A 1 1.31 -1.59 21.75
CA GLY A 1 1.16 -1.13 20.35
C GLY A 1 2.51 -0.74 19.80
N CYS A 2 2.67 0.40 19.12
CA CYS A 2 3.90 0.70 18.38
C CYS A 2 5.15 0.77 19.28
N GLY A 3 6.11 -0.13 19.10
CA GLY A 3 7.38 -0.13 19.85
C GLY A 3 8.50 0.73 19.26
N ALA A 4 8.31 1.33 18.07
CA ALA A 4 9.34 2.10 17.37
C ALA A 4 9.78 3.29 18.23
N GLY A 5 11.10 3.45 18.41
CA GLY A 5 11.69 4.51 19.25
C GLY A 5 11.45 4.35 20.75
N ARG A 6 10.83 3.25 21.19
CA ARG A 6 10.64 2.94 22.63
C ARG A 6 11.36 1.67 23.04
N CYS A 7 11.19 0.61 22.27
CA CYS A 7 11.75 -0.70 22.58
C CYS A 7 12.39 -1.41 21.39
N TYR A 8 12.25 -0.88 20.17
CA TYR A 8 12.96 -1.40 19.01
C TYR A 8 13.16 -0.36 17.90
N CYS A 9 14.05 -0.70 16.99
CA CYS A 9 14.25 -0.12 15.67
C CYS A 9 14.65 -1.24 14.70
N SER A 10 14.71 -0.96 13.40
CA SER A 10 15.20 -1.90 12.39
C SER A 10 16.56 -1.46 11.89
N ILE A 11 17.49 -2.41 11.69
CA ILE A 11 18.81 -2.15 11.10
C ILE A 11 18.88 -2.90 9.78
N GLN A 12 19.12 -2.17 8.70
CA GLN A 12 19.25 -2.70 7.35
C GLN A 12 20.66 -3.26 7.10
N PRO A 13 20.85 -4.17 6.13
CA PRO A 13 22.16 -4.77 5.85
C PRO A 13 23.26 -3.77 5.49
N ASN A 14 22.89 -2.59 4.98
CA ASN A 14 23.81 -1.51 4.66
C ASN A 14 24.22 -0.66 5.88
N GLY A 15 23.64 -0.90 7.06
CA GLY A 15 23.89 -0.15 8.30
C GLY A 15 22.89 0.97 8.59
N ILE A 16 21.96 1.27 7.67
CA ILE A 16 20.91 2.27 7.89
C ILE A 16 19.93 1.75 8.93
N ILE A 17 19.58 2.59 9.90
CA ILE A 17 18.57 2.32 10.90
C ILE A 17 17.26 2.98 10.48
N ASN A 18 16.20 2.18 10.38
CA ASN A 18 14.83 2.67 10.18
C ASN A 18 14.05 2.60 11.50
N ALA A 19 13.04 3.45 11.63
CA ALA A 19 12.23 3.46 12.84
C ALA A 19 11.43 2.16 13.03
N CYS A 20 10.96 1.57 11.93
CA CYS A 20 10.18 0.34 11.89
C CYS A 20 10.41 -0.37 10.56
N VAL A 21 10.34 -1.71 10.55
CA VAL A 21 10.44 -2.50 9.31
C VAL A 21 9.34 -2.16 8.29
N TYR A 22 8.19 -1.67 8.77
CA TYR A 22 7.06 -1.26 7.94
C TYR A 22 7.15 0.21 7.50
N ILE A 23 8.20 0.93 7.89
CA ILE A 23 8.43 2.32 7.51
C ILE A 23 9.87 2.48 7.01
N PRO A 24 10.23 1.86 5.87
CA PRO A 24 11.59 1.93 5.35
C PRO A 24 11.98 3.31 4.82
N SER A 25 11.01 4.20 4.55
CA SER A 25 11.27 5.58 4.14
C SER A 25 11.76 6.48 5.27
N GLU A 26 11.44 6.13 6.51
CA GLU A 26 11.83 6.90 7.69
C GLU A 26 13.18 6.36 8.22
N GLU A 27 14.26 6.83 7.60
CA GLU A 27 15.63 6.58 8.04
C GLU A 27 15.98 7.47 9.24
N VAL A 28 16.59 6.87 10.25
CA VAL A 28 16.89 7.52 11.54
C VAL A 28 18.38 7.82 11.69
N GLY A 29 19.24 7.02 11.05
CA GLY A 29 20.68 7.19 11.08
C GLY A 29 21.44 6.03 10.46
N ASP A 30 22.77 6.05 10.54
CA ASP A 30 23.66 5.00 10.02
C ASP A 30 24.62 4.54 11.12
N ILE A 31 24.50 3.28 11.55
CA ILE A 31 25.30 2.69 12.63
C ILE A 31 26.79 2.61 12.29
N ARG A 32 27.15 2.71 11.01
CA ARG A 32 28.54 2.71 10.54
C ARG A 32 29.20 4.07 10.71
N ARG A 33 28.41 5.13 10.95
CA ARG A 33 28.86 6.53 11.01
C ARG A 33 28.61 7.18 12.36
N GLN A 34 27.60 6.72 13.09
CA GLN A 34 27.17 7.28 14.38
C GLN A 34 27.06 6.18 15.42
N SER A 35 27.24 6.54 16.69
CA SER A 35 26.96 5.60 17.78
C SER A 35 25.46 5.32 17.85
N PHE A 36 25.08 4.11 18.32
CA PHE A 36 23.67 3.77 18.48
C PHE A 36 22.93 4.74 19.40
N LYS A 37 23.61 5.25 20.45
CA LYS A 37 23.03 6.22 21.39
C LYS A 37 22.63 7.52 20.70
N GLU A 38 23.50 8.06 19.84
CA GLU A 38 23.19 9.29 19.09
C GLU A 38 21.99 9.09 18.15
N ILE A 39 21.90 7.93 17.49
CA ILE A 39 20.76 7.60 16.62
C ILE A 39 19.48 7.44 17.46
N TRP A 40 19.59 6.83 18.64
CA TRP A 40 18.46 6.62 19.56
C TRP A 40 17.89 7.93 20.10
N GLU A 41 18.74 8.95 20.29
CA GLU A 41 18.36 10.30 20.74
C GLU A 41 17.88 11.21 19.59
N SER A 42 17.56 10.65 18.41
CA SER A 42 17.06 11.40 17.26
C SER A 42 15.66 11.99 17.47
N ALA A 43 15.38 13.06 16.72
CA ALA A 43 14.09 13.75 16.76
C ALA A 43 12.90 12.82 16.42
N LEU A 44 13.06 11.93 15.42
CA LEU A 44 12.00 11.01 15.03
C LEU A 44 11.67 10.01 16.15
N PHE A 45 12.67 9.46 16.84
CA PHE A 45 12.40 8.60 17.99
C PHE A 45 11.81 9.34 19.18
N SER A 46 12.16 10.62 19.38
CA SER A 46 11.47 11.47 20.34
C SER A 46 9.97 11.58 20.01
N VAL A 47 9.62 11.87 18.75
CA VAL A 47 8.23 11.93 18.28
C VAL A 47 7.51 10.58 18.39
N LEU A 48 8.18 9.46 18.08
CA LEU A 48 7.58 8.12 18.13
C LEU A 48 7.41 7.58 19.55
N SER A 49 8.26 8.00 20.48
CA SER A 49 8.19 7.61 21.87
C SER A 49 7.15 8.41 22.66
N ASP A 50 6.91 9.66 22.28
CA ASP A 50 5.88 10.50 22.89
C ASP A 50 4.47 9.92 22.70
N ARG A 51 3.69 9.87 23.79
CA ARG A 51 2.31 9.38 23.86
C ARG A 51 1.31 10.43 24.31
N GLU A 52 1.78 11.63 24.64
CA GLU A 52 0.93 12.78 24.93
C GLU A 52 0.57 13.50 23.62
N ASP A 53 1.53 13.65 22.70
CA ASP A 53 1.34 14.36 21.43
C ASP A 53 0.97 13.40 20.29
N ARG A 54 -0.32 13.05 20.22
CA ARG A 54 -0.90 12.15 19.21
C ARG A 54 -2.19 12.71 18.63
N GLY A 55 -2.37 12.51 17.32
CA GLY A 55 -3.60 12.83 16.63
C GLY A 55 -4.78 11.95 17.04
N ASP A 56 -5.97 12.45 16.74
CA ASP A 56 -7.26 11.76 16.85
C ASP A 56 -7.51 11.19 18.26
N HIS A 57 -8.25 10.08 18.34
CA HIS A 57 -8.56 9.49 19.62
C HIS A 57 -7.30 9.01 20.37
N CYS A 58 -6.17 8.83 19.70
CA CYS A 58 -4.94 8.38 20.36
C CYS A 58 -4.41 9.41 21.37
N GLY A 59 -4.67 10.71 21.20
CA GLY A 59 -4.27 11.76 22.15
C GLY A 59 -5.03 11.72 23.48
N VAL A 60 -6.28 11.26 23.47
CA VAL A 60 -7.17 11.24 24.65
C VAL A 60 -7.46 9.84 25.18
N CYS A 61 -6.99 8.78 24.51
CA CYS A 61 -7.29 7.40 24.86
C CYS A 61 -6.66 6.98 26.19
N ASP A 62 -7.43 6.37 27.09
CA ASP A 62 -6.92 5.77 28.33
C ASP A 62 -5.82 4.71 28.09
N TYR A 63 -5.82 4.07 26.92
CA TYR A 63 -4.84 3.05 26.54
C TYR A 63 -3.62 3.60 25.79
N ARG A 64 -3.45 4.92 25.62
CA ARG A 64 -2.40 5.51 24.77
C ARG A 64 -0.97 5.12 25.14
N HIS A 65 -0.68 4.90 26.43
CA HIS A 65 0.64 4.46 26.88
C HIS A 65 0.94 2.98 26.59
N TYR A 66 -0.09 2.15 26.48
CA TYR A 66 0.00 0.71 26.22
C TYR A 66 -0.11 0.38 24.72
N CYS A 67 -1.15 0.92 24.07
CA CYS A 67 -1.42 0.72 22.65
C CYS A 67 -0.74 1.82 21.83
N GLY A 68 -1.33 3.02 21.84
CA GLY A 68 -0.90 4.17 21.06
C GLY A 68 -1.14 4.04 19.54
N GLY A 69 -1.61 2.91 19.01
CA GLY A 69 -1.81 2.67 17.57
C GLY A 69 -0.55 2.21 16.81
N CYS A 70 -0.71 1.90 15.53
CA CYS A 70 0.36 1.53 14.60
C CYS A 70 0.80 2.73 13.74
N ARG A 71 2.04 3.18 13.95
CA ARG A 71 2.62 4.32 13.23
C ARG A 71 2.81 4.08 11.75
N ALA A 72 3.08 2.84 11.37
CA ALA A 72 3.23 2.47 9.97
C ALA A 72 1.90 2.58 9.22
N ARG A 73 0.78 2.20 9.86
CA ARG A 73 -0.55 2.39 9.25
C ARG A 73 -0.91 3.86 9.17
N SER A 74 -0.74 4.62 10.25
CA SER A 74 -1.00 6.07 10.24
C SER A 74 -0.26 6.72 9.07
N LEU A 75 1.06 6.56 8.98
CA LEU A 75 1.84 7.15 7.88
C LEU A 75 1.42 6.63 6.50
N ALA A 76 1.22 5.32 6.33
CA ALA A 76 0.91 4.74 5.02
C ALA A 76 -0.46 5.20 4.46
N TYR A 77 -1.45 5.42 5.33
CA TYR A 77 -2.80 5.78 4.90
C TYR A 77 -3.04 7.30 4.89
N THR A 78 -2.51 8.03 5.86
CA THR A 78 -2.80 9.47 6.00
C THR A 78 -1.63 10.36 5.55
N GLY A 79 -0.44 9.79 5.38
CA GLY A 79 0.78 10.57 5.16
C GLY A 79 1.32 11.25 6.41
N ASP A 80 0.70 11.04 7.58
CA ASP A 80 1.13 11.58 8.87
C ASP A 80 1.41 10.46 9.88
N ILE A 81 2.63 10.42 10.39
CA ILE A 81 3.07 9.42 11.37
C ILE A 81 2.46 9.63 12.76
N GLN A 82 2.03 10.85 13.09
CA GLN A 82 1.38 11.19 14.37
C GLN A 82 -0.14 11.04 14.34
N ALA A 83 -0.74 10.89 13.17
CA ALA A 83 -2.16 10.63 13.01
C ALA A 83 -2.62 9.35 13.73
N GLY A 84 -3.92 9.25 13.91
CA GLY A 84 -4.63 8.10 14.41
C GLY A 84 -4.35 6.86 13.59
N ASP A 85 -4.45 5.70 14.22
CA ASP A 85 -4.38 4.43 13.49
C ASP A 85 -5.77 4.10 12.92
N PRO A 86 -5.96 4.08 11.58
CA PRO A 86 -7.26 3.79 10.98
C PRO A 86 -7.76 2.36 11.26
N GLY A 87 -6.85 1.46 11.67
CA GLY A 87 -7.23 0.12 12.12
C GLY A 87 -7.79 0.08 13.55
N CYS A 88 -7.86 1.21 14.26
CA CYS A 88 -8.40 1.29 15.61
C CYS A 88 -9.91 1.57 15.59
N VAL A 89 -10.68 0.84 16.39
CA VAL A 89 -12.13 1.05 16.53
C VAL A 89 -12.49 2.49 16.97
N TYR A 90 -11.63 3.12 17.77
CA TYR A 90 -11.84 4.49 18.24
C TYR A 90 -11.53 5.55 17.18
N ASN A 91 -10.84 5.17 16.10
CA ASN A 91 -10.55 6.01 14.94
C ASN A 91 -11.26 5.46 13.68
N ALA A 92 -12.42 4.81 13.83
CA ALA A 92 -13.14 4.23 12.68
C ALA A 92 -13.51 5.28 11.61
N HIS A 93 -13.67 6.55 12.00
CA HIS A 93 -13.92 7.64 11.07
C HIS A 93 -12.79 7.81 10.04
N GLU A 94 -11.53 7.67 10.45
CA GLU A 94 -10.36 7.69 9.55
C GLU A 94 -10.53 6.68 8.41
N TRP A 95 -10.88 5.43 8.75
CA TRP A 95 -11.08 4.39 7.74
C TRP A 95 -12.25 4.70 6.80
N VAL A 96 -13.36 5.20 7.34
CA VAL A 96 -14.52 5.59 6.53
C VAL A 96 -14.16 6.70 5.56
N GLU A 97 -13.44 7.74 6.00
CA GLU A 97 -13.01 8.84 5.15
C GLU A 97 -12.03 8.39 4.06
N LEU A 98 -11.04 7.57 4.41
CA LEU A 98 -10.07 7.00 3.46
C LEU A 98 -10.74 6.14 2.39
N THR A 99 -11.83 5.44 2.74
CA THR A 99 -12.54 4.52 1.84
C THR A 99 -13.75 5.12 1.15
N ALA A 100 -14.18 6.33 1.51
CA ALA A 100 -15.40 6.96 0.99
C ALA A 100 -15.42 7.07 -0.56
N GLY A 101 -14.25 7.18 -1.19
CA GLY A 101 -14.12 7.18 -2.65
C GLY A 101 -14.08 5.78 -3.28
N ALA A 102 -13.70 4.74 -2.54
CA ALA A 102 -13.53 3.38 -3.06
C ALA A 102 -14.87 2.73 -3.43
N ASP A 103 -15.94 3.03 -2.70
CA ASP A 103 -17.29 2.54 -3.03
C ASP A 103 -17.76 3.03 -4.40
N SER A 104 -17.39 4.26 -4.78
CA SER A 104 -17.73 4.82 -6.10
C SER A 104 -16.97 4.12 -7.24
N VAL A 105 -15.72 3.70 -6.99
CA VAL A 105 -14.86 3.00 -7.95
C VAL A 105 -15.30 1.54 -8.09
N MET A 106 -15.63 0.87 -6.98
CA MET A 106 -16.14 -0.50 -7.00
C MET A 106 -17.52 -0.56 -7.66
N ALA A 107 -18.41 0.39 -7.39
CA ALA A 107 -19.72 0.46 -8.05
C ALA A 107 -19.60 0.68 -9.57
N SER A 108 -18.61 1.47 -10.02
CA SER A 108 -18.35 1.70 -11.44
C SER A 108 -17.62 0.54 -12.14
N HIS A 109 -16.80 -0.23 -11.43
CA HIS A 109 -16.18 -1.45 -11.98
C HIS A 109 -17.15 -2.64 -12.06
N VAL A 110 -18.08 -2.77 -11.10
CA VAL A 110 -19.13 -3.80 -11.11
C VAL A 110 -20.14 -3.56 -12.24
N THR A 111 -20.44 -2.29 -12.58
CA THR A 111 -21.31 -1.99 -13.73
C THR A 111 -20.64 -2.28 -15.08
N MET A 112 -19.30 -2.23 -15.16
CA MET A 112 -18.54 -2.64 -16.36
C MET A 112 -18.47 -4.17 -16.52
N SER A 113 -18.49 -4.96 -15.43
CA SER A 113 -18.46 -6.42 -15.49
C SER A 113 -19.85 -7.06 -15.60
N SER A 114 -20.92 -6.38 -15.21
CA SER A 114 -22.31 -6.80 -15.49
C SER A 114 -22.80 -6.42 -16.90
N GLY A 115 -21.94 -5.79 -17.71
CA GLY A 115 -22.28 -5.22 -19.02
C GLY A 115 -21.79 -6.00 -20.24
N PHE A 116 -21.32 -7.25 -20.12
CA PHE A 116 -20.97 -8.06 -21.29
C PHE A 116 -22.23 -8.64 -21.96
N ASN A 117 -23.04 -7.77 -22.56
CA ASN A 117 -23.99 -8.15 -23.58
C ASN A 117 -23.30 -7.95 -24.94
N VAL A 118 -22.82 -9.05 -25.52
CA VAL A 118 -22.39 -9.08 -26.93
C VAL A 118 -23.59 -8.68 -27.78
N SER A 119 -23.48 -7.50 -28.39
CA SER A 119 -24.53 -6.90 -29.19
C SER A 119 -24.55 -7.55 -30.57
N VAL A 120 -25.72 -8.01 -31.03
CA VAL A 120 -25.94 -8.28 -32.46
C VAL A 120 -26.85 -7.20 -33.03
N GLY A 121 -26.21 -6.21 -33.65
CA GLY A 121 -26.69 -5.42 -34.80
C GLY A 121 -27.96 -4.57 -34.68
N CYS A 122 -27.85 -3.26 -34.90
CA CYS A 122 -28.12 -2.62 -36.20
C CYS A 122 -27.90 -1.10 -36.05
N GLY A 123 -27.27 -0.48 -37.04
CA GLY A 123 -26.75 0.87 -36.94
C GLY A 123 -27.81 1.98 -36.90
N SER A 124 -27.40 3.14 -36.39
CA SER A 124 -27.56 4.48 -36.99
C SER A 124 -27.39 5.56 -35.92
N GLY A 125 -26.31 6.36 -36.04
CA GLY A 125 -26.31 7.82 -35.85
C GLY A 125 -26.41 8.46 -34.46
N CYS A 126 -25.54 9.48 -34.27
CA CYS A 126 -25.51 10.58 -33.28
C CYS A 126 -25.00 10.22 -31.87
N GLY A 127 -23.90 10.78 -31.34
CA GLY A 127 -23.60 12.19 -30.99
C GLY A 127 -23.89 12.35 -29.48
N THR A 128 -23.03 12.76 -28.54
CA THR A 128 -22.09 13.89 -28.46
C THR A 128 -21.21 13.83 -27.17
N SER A 129 -19.97 14.33 -27.28
CA SER A 129 -19.15 15.08 -26.28
C SER A 129 -18.97 14.61 -24.82
N ALA A 130 -17.72 14.35 -24.42
CA ALA A 130 -16.93 15.18 -23.49
C ALA A 130 -15.57 14.51 -23.20
N GLY A 131 -14.45 15.22 -23.43
CA GLY A 131 -13.10 14.68 -23.31
C GLY A 131 -12.58 14.63 -21.86
N THR A 132 -12.00 13.49 -21.48
CA THR A 132 -11.22 13.33 -20.24
C THR A 132 -9.78 13.81 -20.47
N PRO A 133 -9.15 14.57 -19.53
CA PRO A 133 -7.83 15.16 -19.77
C PRO A 133 -6.71 14.09 -19.78
N LEU A 134 -5.85 14.13 -20.79
CA LEU A 134 -4.70 13.25 -21.06
C LEU A 134 -3.60 13.18 -19.97
N VAL A 135 -3.76 13.88 -18.84
CA VAL A 135 -2.75 13.93 -17.76
C VAL A 135 -2.89 12.75 -16.79
N GLN A 136 -4.11 12.26 -16.55
CA GLN A 136 -4.38 11.16 -15.60
C GLN A 136 -3.86 9.78 -16.06
N LEU A 137 -3.74 9.59 -17.39
CA LEU A 137 -3.39 8.29 -17.99
C LEU A 137 -1.91 7.92 -17.83
N LYS A 138 -1.02 8.90 -17.65
CA LYS A 138 0.42 8.63 -17.48
C LYS A 138 0.74 8.00 -16.12
N GLY A 139 0.04 8.40 -15.06
CA GLY A 139 0.25 7.86 -13.70
C GLY A 139 -0.17 6.40 -13.56
N LEU A 140 -1.28 6.01 -14.18
CA LEU A 140 -1.78 4.63 -14.16
C LEU A 140 -0.87 3.67 -14.93
N ARG A 141 -0.26 4.13 -16.02
CA ARG A 141 0.72 3.33 -16.78
C ARG A 141 2.00 3.10 -15.97
N GLN A 142 2.47 4.12 -15.26
CA GLN A 142 3.64 4.02 -14.38
C GLN A 142 3.39 3.06 -13.21
N GLN A 143 2.18 3.09 -12.63
CA GLN A 143 1.78 2.17 -11.56
C GLN A 143 1.63 0.72 -12.06
N ALA A 144 1.10 0.52 -13.27
CA ALA A 144 1.00 -0.80 -13.89
C ALA A 144 2.40 -1.37 -14.23
N GLU A 145 3.31 -0.55 -14.72
CA GLU A 145 4.71 -0.94 -15.00
C GLU A 145 5.48 -1.26 -13.70
N GLN A 146 5.25 -0.52 -12.62
CA GLN A 146 5.82 -0.83 -11.30
C GLN A 146 5.28 -2.14 -10.70
N LEU A 147 3.97 -2.40 -10.82
CA LEU A 147 3.37 -3.66 -10.38
C LEU A 147 3.88 -4.85 -11.21
N ALA A 148 4.00 -4.69 -12.53
CA ALA A 148 4.57 -5.70 -13.40
C ALA A 148 6.04 -6.01 -13.05
N GLN A 149 6.85 -4.99 -12.71
CA GLN A 149 8.22 -5.17 -12.24
C GLN A 149 8.31 -5.88 -10.88
N ILE A 150 7.37 -5.65 -9.97
CA ILE A 150 7.31 -6.34 -8.67
C ILE A 150 6.99 -7.83 -8.87
N VAL A 151 6.04 -8.15 -9.74
CA VAL A 151 5.61 -9.53 -10.03
C VAL A 151 6.67 -10.29 -10.85
N THR A 152 7.42 -9.60 -11.72
CA THR A 152 8.53 -10.19 -12.48
C THR A 152 9.87 -10.16 -11.74
N SER A 153 9.94 -9.55 -10.55
CA SER A 153 11.17 -9.51 -9.77
C SER A 153 11.59 -10.94 -9.40
N GLY A 154 12.90 -11.22 -9.55
CA GLY A 154 13.48 -12.55 -9.30
C GLY A 154 13.26 -13.08 -7.89
N VAL A 155 12.82 -12.24 -6.95
CA VAL A 155 12.48 -12.59 -5.57
C VAL A 155 11.22 -13.44 -5.51
N VAL A 156 10.19 -13.10 -6.30
CA VAL A 156 8.94 -13.89 -6.37
C VAL A 156 9.18 -15.21 -7.10
N GLN A 157 9.98 -15.19 -8.17
CA GLN A 157 10.40 -16.43 -8.85
C GLN A 157 11.28 -17.33 -7.97
N ALA A 158 12.13 -16.76 -7.12
CA ALA A 158 12.96 -17.53 -6.18
C ALA A 158 12.11 -18.15 -5.06
N ALA A 159 11.13 -17.42 -4.52
CA ALA A 159 10.22 -17.92 -3.50
C ALA A 159 9.32 -19.06 -4.00
N ILE A 160 8.89 -18.99 -5.27
CA ILE A 160 8.11 -20.06 -5.91
C ILE A 160 8.98 -21.29 -6.20
N ARG A 161 10.22 -21.11 -6.68
CA ARG A 161 11.17 -22.23 -6.93
C ARG A 161 11.67 -22.90 -5.65
N ALA A 162 11.71 -22.18 -4.54
CA ALA A 162 12.11 -22.69 -3.23
C ALA A 162 11.02 -23.51 -2.52
N GLY A 163 9.79 -23.54 -3.06
CA GLY A 163 8.68 -24.31 -2.47
C GLY A 163 8.18 -23.77 -1.13
N GLU A 164 8.48 -22.51 -0.79
CA GLU A 164 8.20 -21.91 0.53
C GLU A 164 6.77 -21.36 0.65
N ILE A 165 5.95 -21.45 -0.40
CA ILE A 165 4.55 -21.06 -0.41
C ILE A 165 3.70 -22.32 -0.61
N SER A 166 3.35 -23.00 0.49
CA SER A 166 2.43 -24.14 0.46
C SER A 166 1.00 -23.68 0.77
N GLY A 167 0.05 -24.06 -0.10
CA GLY A 167 -1.38 -23.85 0.17
C GLY A 167 -2.28 -23.44 -0.99
N VAL A 168 -1.83 -23.43 -2.25
CA VAL A 168 -2.73 -23.24 -3.39
C VAL A 168 -3.07 -24.61 -3.99
N PRO A 169 -4.35 -25.03 -4.02
CA PRO A 169 -4.78 -26.29 -4.62
C PRO A 169 -4.41 -26.34 -6.11
N GLU A 170 -3.85 -27.47 -6.57
CA GLU A 170 -3.29 -27.66 -7.92
C GLU A 170 -4.31 -27.54 -9.08
N ASP A 171 -5.60 -27.42 -8.79
CA ASP A 171 -6.66 -27.53 -9.83
C ASP A 171 -7.21 -26.18 -10.36
N ASP A 172 -6.79 -25.03 -9.82
CA ASP A 172 -7.29 -23.69 -10.24
C ASP A 172 -6.26 -22.78 -10.92
N VAL A 173 -5.10 -23.31 -11.32
CA VAL A 173 -4.14 -22.62 -12.21
C VAL A 173 -4.14 -23.31 -13.58
N ARG A 174 -5.25 -23.22 -14.29
CA ARG A 174 -5.31 -23.46 -15.74
C ARG A 174 -5.22 -22.09 -16.41
N ASP A 175 -4.12 -21.53 -16.87
CA ASP A 175 -2.78 -21.96 -17.22
C ASP A 175 -1.98 -20.63 -17.17
N PHE A 176 -0.83 -20.57 -16.50
CA PHE A 176 -0.11 -19.29 -16.32
C PHE A 176 0.28 -18.67 -17.68
N ASP A 177 0.53 -19.53 -18.67
CA ASP A 177 0.82 -19.13 -20.03
C ASP A 177 -0.40 -18.48 -20.73
N ASP A 178 -1.64 -18.88 -20.40
CA ASP A 178 -2.87 -18.25 -20.91
C ASP A 178 -3.04 -16.80 -20.39
N VAL A 179 -2.66 -16.56 -19.14
CA VAL A 179 -2.72 -15.21 -18.56
C VAL A 179 -1.66 -14.30 -19.20
N VAL A 180 -0.44 -14.82 -19.41
CA VAL A 180 0.65 -14.08 -20.06
C VAL A 180 0.34 -13.80 -21.53
N ASP A 181 -0.26 -14.75 -22.25
CA ASP A 181 -0.64 -14.59 -23.66
C ASP A 181 -1.79 -13.59 -23.83
N ARG A 182 -2.78 -13.60 -22.93
CA ARG A 182 -3.91 -12.64 -22.97
C ARG A 182 -3.47 -11.23 -22.65
N VAL A 183 -2.52 -11.06 -21.72
CA VAL A 183 -1.91 -9.76 -21.42
C VAL A 183 -1.04 -9.29 -22.59
N SER A 184 -0.27 -10.17 -23.23
CA SER A 184 0.55 -9.82 -24.40
C SER A 184 -0.26 -9.45 -25.64
N ALA A 185 -1.41 -10.12 -25.86
CA ALA A 185 -2.33 -9.82 -26.96
C ALA A 185 -3.05 -8.46 -26.82
N LEU A 186 -3.23 -7.97 -25.59
CA LEU A 186 -3.80 -6.65 -25.32
C LEU A 186 -2.86 -5.49 -25.70
N PHE A 187 -1.55 -5.74 -25.83
CA PHE A 187 -0.55 -4.72 -26.15
C PHE A 187 -0.06 -4.75 -27.61
N THR A 188 -0.56 -5.65 -28.46
CA THR A 188 -0.14 -5.81 -29.86
C THR A 188 -1.17 -5.41 -30.93
N LYS A 189 -2.37 -4.96 -30.54
CA LYS A 189 -3.33 -4.35 -31.49
C LYS A 189 -3.37 -2.83 -31.33
N ASN A 190 -2.45 -2.16 -32.03
CA ASN A 190 -2.65 -0.84 -32.64
C ASN A 190 -2.48 -1.01 -34.14
#